data_AF-A0A959JIW8-F1
#
_entry.id   AF-A0A959JIW8-F1
#
_cell.length_a   1.000
_cell.length_b   1.000
_cell.length_c   1.000
_cell.angle_alpha   90.00
_cell.angle_beta   90.00
_cell.angle_gamma   90.00
#
_symmetry.space_group_name_H-M   'P 1'
#
loop_
_entity.id
_entity.type
_entity.pdbx_description
1 polymer ?
#
loop_
_entity_poly.entity_id
_entity_poly.type
_entity_poly.pdbx_seq_one_letter_code
_entity_poly.pdbx_strand_id
1 'polypeptide(L)'
;MTRTEIDQLLASLPQGKLVETHISWLLLAGNLVFKIKKPVKFSFLDFSTLEKRQFYCHREVLLNRRFTRNIYLDVVPIVQQEDRPALEKNDGPVIDFAVKMHRMDDTRYMTTLLENHLVSANHVAQIAKKLAAFHRLAERIPEPPDTSWWLEQFKDVRQVIGFLSENLEDNPGEVIDQAIRVVEDRLSRLAPRILQRYRDGFYIDGHGDLHSGNIFLLDEPVFFDCIEFNDKFRHLDVLDEMAFF
;
A
#
# COMPACT_ATOMS: atom_id res chain seq x y z
N MET A 1 -12.93 -13.74 6.64
CA MET A 1 -12.70 -13.83 8.11
C MET A 1 -13.52 -12.78 8.87
N THR A 2 -14.05 -13.15 10.03
CA THR A 2 -14.64 -12.28 11.06
C THR A 2 -13.60 -11.91 12.11
N ARG A 3 -13.89 -10.90 12.95
CA ARG A 3 -12.98 -10.54 14.05
C ARG A 3 -12.77 -11.70 15.03
N THR A 4 -13.82 -12.44 15.36
CA THR A 4 -13.73 -13.61 16.25
C THR A 4 -12.78 -14.67 15.72
N GLU A 5 -12.84 -15.00 14.42
CA GLU A 5 -11.92 -15.96 13.81
C GLU A 5 -10.46 -15.46 13.83
N ILE A 6 -10.25 -14.15 13.65
CA ILE A 6 -8.92 -13.54 13.76
C ILE A 6 -8.37 -13.66 15.18
N ASP A 7 -9.19 -13.42 16.20
CA ASP A 7 -8.79 -13.56 17.60
C ASP A 7 -8.49 -15.03 17.96
N GLN A 8 -9.24 -15.99 17.39
CA GLN A 8 -8.95 -17.43 17.52
C GLN A 8 -7.59 -17.82 16.90
N LEU A 9 -7.29 -17.31 15.69
CA LEU A 9 -5.96 -17.50 15.07
C LEU A 9 -4.86 -16.90 15.95
N LEU A 10 -5.05 -15.67 16.43
CA LEU A 10 -4.08 -14.98 17.26
C LEU A 10 -3.74 -15.77 18.53
N ALA A 11 -4.76 -16.35 19.19
CA ALA A 11 -4.58 -17.15 20.40
C ALA A 11 -3.78 -18.45 20.17
N SER A 12 -3.74 -18.95 18.93
CA SER A 12 -2.97 -20.13 18.54
C SER A 12 -1.49 -19.83 18.25
N LEU A 13 -1.13 -18.55 18.11
CA LEU A 13 0.21 -18.12 17.70
C LEU A 13 1.09 -17.81 18.93
N PRO A 14 2.38 -18.22 18.92
CA PRO A 14 3.29 -17.90 20.00
C PRO A 14 3.57 -16.39 20.04
N GLN A 15 3.32 -15.76 21.19
CA GLN A 15 3.50 -14.31 21.39
C GLN A 15 2.69 -13.46 20.38
N GLY A 16 1.49 -13.92 20.04
CA GLY A 16 0.59 -13.25 19.09
C GLY A 16 0.32 -11.79 19.46
N LYS A 17 0.68 -10.87 18.57
CA LYS A 17 0.20 -9.47 18.60
C LYS A 17 -0.57 -9.19 17.33
N LEU A 18 -1.76 -8.61 17.48
CA LEU A 18 -2.55 -8.14 16.35
C LEU A 18 -2.30 -6.65 16.11
N VAL A 19 -2.02 -6.30 14.86
CA VAL A 19 -2.06 -4.93 14.35
C VAL A 19 -3.17 -4.86 13.32
N GLU A 20 -4.01 -3.84 13.41
CA GLU A 20 -5.14 -3.66 12.52
C GLU A 20 -4.96 -2.40 11.69
N THR A 21 -5.09 -2.55 10.37
CA THR A 21 -5.11 -1.44 9.41
C THR A 21 -6.54 -1.24 8.91
N HIS A 22 -6.74 -0.25 8.04
CA HIS A 22 -8.04 -0.02 7.43
C HIS A 22 -8.53 -1.24 6.61
N ILE A 23 -7.62 -1.98 5.96
CA ILE A 23 -7.95 -3.04 4.98
C ILE A 23 -7.37 -4.42 5.31
N SER A 24 -6.63 -4.57 6.40
CA SER A 24 -5.97 -5.84 6.76
C SER A 24 -5.79 -6.02 8.27
N TRP A 25 -5.68 -7.28 8.69
CA TRP A 25 -5.22 -7.71 10.00
C TRP A 25 -3.80 -8.28 9.87
N LEU A 26 -2.87 -7.88 10.74
CA LEU A 26 -1.52 -8.42 10.78
C LEU A 26 -1.32 -9.18 12.09
N LEU A 27 -1.10 -10.49 11.99
CA LEU A 27 -0.78 -11.36 13.11
C LEU A 27 0.74 -11.49 13.23
N LEU A 28 1.32 -10.82 14.21
CA LEU A 28 2.74 -10.91 14.56
C LEU A 28 2.96 -12.14 15.44
N ALA A 29 3.79 -13.08 14.99
CA ALA A 29 4.06 -14.35 15.67
C ALA A 29 5.56 -14.65 15.65
N GLY A 30 6.27 -14.31 16.74
CA GLY A 30 7.73 -14.39 16.79
C GLY A 30 8.38 -13.59 15.64
N ASN A 31 9.10 -14.29 14.76
CA ASN A 31 9.81 -13.72 13.60
C ASN A 31 8.95 -13.68 12.31
N LEU A 32 7.66 -13.96 12.41
CA LEU A 32 6.74 -14.00 11.28
C LEU A 32 5.59 -13.00 11.44
N VAL A 33 5.05 -12.57 10.30
CA VAL A 33 3.81 -11.80 10.19
C VAL A 33 2.89 -12.52 9.21
N PHE A 34 1.62 -12.64 9.58
CA PHE A 34 0.57 -13.09 8.67
C PHE A 34 -0.39 -11.94 8.41
N LYS A 35 -0.38 -11.39 7.20
CA LYS A 35 -1.28 -10.31 6.78
C LYS A 35 -2.50 -10.91 6.10
N ILE A 36 -3.67 -10.67 6.67
CA ILE A 36 -4.97 -11.18 6.23
C ILE A 36 -5.81 -9.99 5.75
N LYS A 37 -6.30 -10.05 4.53
CA LYS A 37 -7.12 -8.98 3.93
C LYS A 37 -8.53 -8.99 4.53
N LYS A 38 -9.05 -7.82 4.87
CA LYS A 38 -10.43 -7.68 5.36
C LYS A 38 -11.43 -7.90 4.21
N PRO A 39 -12.60 -8.50 4.45
CA PRO A 39 -13.62 -8.73 3.42
C PRO A 39 -14.41 -7.43 3.11
N VAL A 40 -13.72 -6.41 2.62
CA VAL A 40 -14.26 -5.07 2.39
C VAL A 40 -14.30 -4.73 0.90
N LYS A 41 -15.15 -3.77 0.54
CA LYS A 41 -15.24 -3.20 -0.81
C LYS A 41 -15.36 -1.68 -0.71
N PHE A 42 -14.40 -0.98 -1.29
CA PHE A 42 -14.35 0.48 -1.40
C PHE A 42 -14.36 0.90 -2.87
N SER A 43 -14.41 2.22 -3.13
CA SER A 43 -14.35 2.78 -4.49
C SER A 43 -13.06 2.41 -5.24
N PHE A 44 -11.97 2.20 -4.49
CA PHE A 44 -10.62 2.00 -5.04
C PHE A 44 -10.09 0.56 -4.89
N LEU A 45 -10.84 -0.34 -4.25
CA LEU A 45 -10.37 -1.63 -3.77
C LEU A 45 -11.53 -2.61 -3.55
N ASP A 46 -11.39 -3.88 -3.95
CA ASP A 46 -12.38 -4.92 -3.70
C ASP A 46 -11.75 -6.23 -3.20
N PHE A 47 -11.91 -6.50 -1.89
CA PHE A 47 -11.54 -7.74 -1.21
C PHE A 47 -12.77 -8.55 -0.75
N SER A 48 -13.94 -8.29 -1.32
CA SER A 48 -15.22 -8.83 -0.84
C SER A 48 -15.31 -10.36 -0.91
N THR A 49 -14.68 -11.00 -1.89
CA THR A 49 -14.74 -12.46 -2.09
C THR A 49 -13.40 -13.14 -1.75
N LEU A 50 -13.48 -14.43 -1.44
CA LEU A 50 -12.31 -15.24 -1.12
C LEU A 50 -11.31 -15.27 -2.29
N GLU A 51 -11.82 -15.41 -3.51
CA GLU A 51 -11.03 -15.47 -4.75
C GLU A 51 -10.27 -14.16 -4.97
N LYS A 52 -10.93 -13.01 -4.70
CA LYS A 52 -10.27 -11.70 -4.77
C LYS A 52 -9.16 -11.57 -3.73
N ARG A 53 -9.42 -11.98 -2.48
CA ARG A 53 -8.38 -11.95 -1.44
C ARG A 53 -7.21 -12.85 -1.78
N GLN A 54 -7.44 -14.06 -2.29
CA GLN A 54 -6.39 -14.95 -2.77
C GLN A 54 -5.55 -14.27 -3.87
N PHE A 55 -6.22 -13.74 -4.90
CA PHE A 55 -5.58 -13.05 -6.01
C PHE A 55 -4.68 -11.91 -5.52
N TYR A 56 -5.21 -11.03 -4.67
CA TYR A 56 -4.44 -9.89 -4.16
C TYR A 56 -3.34 -10.29 -3.17
N CYS A 57 -3.48 -11.36 -2.40
CA CYS A 57 -2.37 -11.89 -1.60
C CYS A 57 -1.20 -12.32 -2.50
N HIS A 58 -1.47 -13.01 -3.62
CA HIS A 58 -0.43 -13.39 -4.57
C HIS A 58 0.19 -12.18 -5.26
N ARG A 59 -0.63 -11.19 -5.63
CA ARG A 59 -0.12 -9.93 -6.18
C ARG A 59 0.78 -9.19 -5.22
N GLU A 60 0.41 -9.12 -3.94
CA GLU A 60 1.22 -8.45 -2.92
C GLU A 60 2.61 -9.08 -2.80
N VAL A 61 2.68 -10.41 -2.74
CA VAL A 61 3.96 -11.15 -2.71
C VAL A 61 4.77 -10.88 -3.97
N LEU A 62 4.15 -10.95 -5.14
CA LEU A 62 4.81 -10.69 -6.43
C LEU A 62 5.42 -9.28 -6.47
N LEU A 63 4.62 -8.26 -6.18
CA LEU A 63 5.00 -6.86 -6.34
C LEU A 63 6.03 -6.43 -5.30
N ASN A 64 5.91 -6.89 -4.05
CA ASN A 64 6.83 -6.50 -2.99
C ASN A 64 8.17 -7.23 -3.04
N ARG A 65 8.25 -8.40 -3.69
CA ARG A 65 9.55 -9.06 -3.97
C ARG A 65 10.44 -8.27 -4.93
N ARG A 66 9.89 -7.28 -5.65
CA ARG A 66 10.69 -6.32 -6.44
C ARG A 66 11.54 -5.40 -5.55
N PHE A 67 11.07 -5.14 -4.32
CA PHE A 67 11.67 -4.16 -3.39
C PHE A 67 12.37 -4.80 -2.19
N THR A 68 12.02 -6.04 -1.88
CA THR A 68 12.45 -6.75 -0.68
C THR A 68 13.25 -8.00 -1.01
N ARG A 69 14.09 -8.43 -0.06
CA ARG A 69 14.77 -9.74 -0.10
C ARG A 69 14.38 -10.50 1.15
N ASN A 70 13.81 -11.70 0.99
CA ASN A 70 13.39 -12.55 2.11
C ASN A 70 12.47 -11.84 3.12
N ILE A 71 11.55 -10.99 2.66
CA ILE A 71 10.50 -10.42 3.54
C ILE A 71 9.16 -11.07 3.20
N TYR A 72 8.75 -11.03 1.93
CA TYR A 72 7.51 -11.68 1.48
C TYR A 72 7.78 -13.13 1.11
N LEU A 73 7.34 -14.05 1.99
CA LEU A 73 7.69 -15.47 1.94
C LEU A 73 6.76 -16.28 1.05
N ASP A 74 5.44 -16.21 1.27
CA ASP A 74 4.47 -16.92 0.44
C ASP A 74 3.04 -16.44 0.73
N VAL A 75 2.07 -16.97 -0.01
CA VAL A 75 0.65 -16.95 0.35
C VAL A 75 0.29 -18.30 0.96
N VAL A 76 -0.28 -18.28 2.16
CA VAL A 76 -0.66 -19.49 2.90
C VAL A 76 -2.16 -19.57 3.09
N PRO A 77 -2.77 -20.77 2.99
CA PRO A 77 -4.18 -20.93 3.25
C PRO A 77 -4.47 -20.80 4.75
N ILE A 78 -5.67 -20.31 5.04
CA ILE A 78 -6.34 -20.39 6.33
C ILE A 78 -7.50 -21.37 6.14
N VAL A 79 -7.50 -22.46 6.89
CA VAL A 79 -8.53 -23.49 6.80
C VAL A 79 -9.40 -23.50 8.05
N GLN A 80 -10.63 -23.95 7.90
CA GLN A 80 -11.48 -24.32 9.04
C GLN A 80 -11.06 -25.72 9.52
N GLN A 81 -10.56 -25.81 10.75
CA GLN A 81 -10.24 -27.07 11.40
C GLN A 81 -11.11 -27.22 12.66
N GLU A 82 -12.03 -28.17 12.65
CA GLU A 82 -13.09 -28.24 13.67
C GLU A 82 -13.86 -26.90 13.71
N ASP A 83 -14.06 -26.32 14.91
CA ASP A 83 -14.71 -25.02 15.12
C ASP A 83 -13.71 -23.84 15.24
N ARG A 84 -12.48 -24.00 14.72
CA ARG A 84 -11.46 -22.94 14.76
C ARG A 84 -10.69 -22.78 13.43
N PRO A 85 -10.28 -21.56 13.08
CA PRO A 85 -9.37 -21.33 11.97
C PRO A 85 -7.96 -21.80 12.30
N ALA A 86 -7.23 -22.27 11.29
CA ALA A 86 -5.83 -22.68 11.38
C ALA A 86 -5.00 -22.19 10.19
N LEU A 87 -3.79 -21.71 10.46
CA LEU A 87 -2.80 -21.27 9.46
C LEU A 87 -1.94 -22.44 8.98
N GLU A 88 -1.59 -22.43 7.69
CA GLU A 88 -0.61 -23.37 7.11
C GLU A 88 -0.99 -24.85 7.28
N LYS A 89 -2.29 -25.13 7.18
CA LYS A 89 -2.87 -26.47 7.22
C LYS A 89 -3.52 -26.80 5.88
N ASN A 90 -3.56 -28.09 5.56
CA ASN A 90 -4.09 -28.61 4.29
C ASN A 90 -5.31 -29.52 4.49
N ASP A 91 -5.72 -29.71 5.74
CA ASP A 91 -6.81 -30.57 6.20
C ASP A 91 -8.01 -29.72 6.63
N GLY A 92 -8.86 -29.36 5.66
CA GLY A 92 -10.09 -28.59 5.89
C GLY A 92 -10.47 -27.69 4.72
N PRO A 93 -11.69 -27.12 4.70
CA PRO A 93 -12.07 -26.14 3.71
C PRO A 93 -11.30 -24.83 3.94
N VAL A 94 -10.76 -24.25 2.87
CA VAL A 94 -10.10 -22.94 2.91
C VAL A 94 -11.16 -21.86 3.14
N ILE A 95 -10.96 -21.05 4.17
CA ILE A 95 -11.86 -19.94 4.54
C ILE A 95 -11.26 -18.58 4.26
N ASP A 96 -9.92 -18.48 4.17
CA ASP A 96 -9.21 -17.27 3.75
C ASP A 96 -7.74 -17.56 3.37
N PHE A 97 -7.00 -16.50 3.03
CA PHE A 97 -5.56 -16.56 2.75
C PHE A 97 -4.81 -15.51 3.56
N ALA A 98 -3.55 -15.79 3.88
CA ALA A 98 -2.64 -14.84 4.48
C ALA A 98 -1.38 -14.66 3.63
N VAL A 99 -0.88 -13.44 3.54
CA VAL A 99 0.50 -13.18 3.10
C VAL A 99 1.41 -13.48 4.29
N LYS A 100 2.29 -14.46 4.15
CA LYS A 100 3.31 -14.82 5.14
C LYS A 100 4.57 -14.02 4.91
N MET A 101 5.05 -13.34 5.94
CA MET A 101 6.19 -12.44 5.87
C MET A 101 7.15 -12.66 7.03
N HIS A 102 8.42 -12.32 6.84
CA HIS A 102 9.33 -12.11 7.96
C HIS A 102 8.99 -10.82 8.70
N ARG A 103 8.97 -10.91 10.03
CA ARG A 103 8.82 -9.73 10.88
C ARG A 103 10.11 -8.92 10.84
N MET A 104 9.95 -7.62 10.62
CA MET A 104 11.02 -6.65 10.64
C MET A 104 11.12 -5.99 12.02
N ASP A 105 12.28 -5.42 12.32
CA ASP A 105 12.49 -4.68 13.57
C ASP A 105 11.71 -3.37 13.53
N ASP A 106 10.66 -3.29 14.36
CA ASP A 106 9.78 -2.12 14.46
C ASP A 106 10.55 -0.84 14.87
N THR A 107 11.73 -0.95 15.49
CA THR A 107 12.57 0.23 15.82
C THR A 107 13.26 0.84 14.60
N ARG A 108 13.24 0.15 13.45
CA ARG A 108 13.90 0.55 12.21
C ARG A 108 12.95 1.17 11.19
N TYR A 109 11.66 1.31 11.50
CA TYR A 109 10.74 2.10 10.68
C TYR A 109 11.28 3.52 10.50
N MET A 110 11.29 4.03 9.28
CA MET A 110 11.77 5.38 9.00
C MET A 110 10.91 6.42 9.73
N THR A 111 9.59 6.22 9.86
CA THR A 111 8.72 7.09 10.67
C THR A 111 9.20 7.19 12.13
N THR A 112 9.47 6.06 12.79
CA THR A 112 10.01 6.04 14.15
C THR A 112 11.35 6.75 14.24
N LEU A 113 12.24 6.53 13.27
CA LEU A 113 13.54 7.21 13.27
C LEU A 113 13.43 8.71 12.97
N LEU A 114 12.46 9.15 12.17
CA LEU A 114 12.19 10.57 11.92
C LEU A 114 11.72 11.28 13.19
N GLU A 115 10.76 10.68 13.90
CA GLU A 115 10.24 11.19 15.18
C GLU A 115 11.34 11.35 16.23
N ASN A 116 12.36 10.49 16.19
CA ASN A 116 13.50 10.53 17.11
C ASN A 116 14.71 11.30 16.56
N HIS A 117 14.59 11.98 15.42
CA HIS A 117 15.69 12.71 14.77
C HIS A 117 16.93 11.84 14.44
N LEU A 118 16.74 10.56 14.15
CA LEU A 118 17.79 9.58 13.84
C LEU A 118 18.00 9.34 12.34
N VAL A 119 17.23 10.02 11.47
CA VAL A 119 17.45 9.96 10.02
C VAL A 119 18.57 10.91 9.60
N SER A 120 19.60 10.36 8.97
CA SER A 120 20.74 11.12 8.46
C SER A 120 20.63 11.40 6.96
N ALA A 121 21.40 12.37 6.47
CA ALA A 121 21.54 12.61 5.03
C ALA A 121 22.07 11.36 4.27
N ASN A 122 22.86 10.51 4.93
CA ASN A 122 23.32 9.26 4.35
C ASN A 122 22.17 8.27 4.12
N HIS A 123 21.21 8.17 5.04
CA HIS A 123 20.00 7.35 4.85
C HIS A 123 19.21 7.81 3.62
N VAL A 124 19.00 9.13 3.48
CA VAL A 124 18.30 9.72 2.32
C VAL A 124 19.06 9.42 1.02
N ALA A 125 20.39 9.55 1.02
CA ALA A 125 21.22 9.21 -0.14
C ALA A 125 21.13 7.73 -0.52
N GLN A 126 21.08 6.81 0.46
CA GLN A 126 20.91 5.38 0.21
C GLN A 126 19.53 5.07 -0.38
N ILE A 127 18.47 5.69 0.15
CA ILE A 127 17.10 5.57 -0.39
C ILE A 127 17.08 6.06 -1.83
N ALA A 128 17.56 7.27 -2.09
CA ALA A 128 17.59 7.86 -3.43
C ALA A 128 18.38 7.00 -4.42
N LYS A 129 19.52 6.43 -4.00
CA LYS A 129 20.32 5.52 -4.83
C LYS A 129 19.56 4.24 -5.17
N LYS A 130 18.89 3.62 -4.19
CA LYS A 130 18.10 2.41 -4.39
C LYS A 130 16.89 2.67 -5.28
N LEU A 131 16.16 3.74 -5.01
CA LEU A 131 14.98 4.14 -5.77
C LEU A 131 15.34 4.47 -7.23
N ALA A 132 16.40 5.26 -7.46
CA ALA A 132 16.87 5.55 -8.81
C ALA A 132 17.36 4.30 -9.56
N ALA A 133 17.93 3.31 -8.86
CA ALA A 133 18.29 2.03 -9.47
C ALA A 133 17.05 1.22 -9.86
N PHE A 134 16.03 1.19 -9.01
CA PHE A 134 14.74 0.57 -9.31
C PHE A 134 14.05 1.25 -10.49
N HIS A 135 13.88 2.58 -10.47
CA HIS A 135 13.24 3.36 -11.55
C HIS A 135 13.84 3.12 -12.92
N ARG A 136 15.16 2.93 -13.02
CA ARG A 136 15.83 2.63 -14.30
C ARG A 136 15.50 1.26 -14.86
N LEU A 137 15.13 0.31 -14.00
CA LEU A 137 14.86 -1.09 -14.35
C LEU A 137 13.37 -1.42 -14.34
N ALA A 138 12.53 -0.54 -13.78
CA ALA A 138 11.09 -0.73 -13.69
C ALA A 138 10.46 -0.85 -15.09
N GLU A 139 9.39 -1.62 -15.15
CA GLU A 139 8.58 -1.75 -16.35
C GLU A 139 7.97 -0.40 -16.73
N ARG A 140 8.08 -0.03 -18.00
CA ARG A 140 7.45 1.18 -18.53
C ARG A 140 6.02 0.86 -18.90
N ILE A 141 5.08 1.70 -18.46
CA ILE A 141 3.67 1.52 -18.79
C ILE A 141 3.44 1.87 -20.25
N PRO A 142 2.82 0.98 -21.05
CA PRO A 142 2.64 1.21 -22.49
C PRO A 142 1.52 2.20 -22.81
N GLU A 143 0.60 2.42 -21.88
CA GLU A 143 -0.45 3.44 -22.01
C GLU A 143 -0.02 4.80 -21.45
N PRO A 144 -0.39 5.91 -22.10
CA PRO A 144 -0.15 7.24 -21.56
C PRO A 144 -0.95 7.47 -20.26
N PRO A 145 -0.47 8.38 -19.39
CA PRO A 145 -1.19 8.76 -18.18
C PRO A 145 -2.58 9.32 -18.50
N ASP A 146 -3.57 8.91 -17.69
CA ASP A 146 -4.96 9.35 -17.80
C ASP A 146 -5.22 10.50 -16.81
N THR A 147 -4.95 11.73 -17.27
CA THR A 147 -5.15 12.95 -16.45
C THR A 147 -6.61 13.19 -16.10
N SER A 148 -7.55 12.70 -16.91
CA SER A 148 -8.97 12.78 -16.61
C SER A 148 -9.33 11.88 -15.42
N TRP A 149 -8.79 10.65 -15.39
CA TRP A 149 -8.95 9.78 -14.23
C TRP A 149 -8.34 10.39 -12.95
N TRP A 150 -7.15 10.99 -13.02
CA TRP A 150 -6.55 11.69 -11.86
C TRP A 150 -7.46 12.81 -11.32
N LEU A 151 -8.02 13.62 -12.22
CA LEU A 151 -8.95 14.68 -11.82
C LEU A 151 -10.22 14.12 -11.19
N GLU A 152 -10.78 13.02 -11.73
CA GLU A 152 -11.95 12.37 -11.12
C GLU A 152 -11.64 11.75 -9.75
N GLN A 153 -10.44 11.17 -9.56
CA GLN A 153 -10.03 10.70 -8.23
C GLN A 153 -9.89 11.88 -7.24
N PHE A 154 -9.32 13.00 -7.68
CA PHE A 154 -9.21 14.18 -6.82
C PHE A 154 -10.58 14.77 -6.46
N LYS A 155 -11.55 14.74 -7.39
CA LYS A 155 -12.94 15.18 -7.16
C LYS A 155 -13.69 14.32 -6.13
N ASP A 156 -13.20 13.13 -5.80
CA ASP A 156 -13.79 12.25 -4.78
C ASP A 156 -13.85 12.93 -3.41
N VAL A 157 -12.98 13.90 -3.14
CA VAL A 157 -13.03 14.74 -1.93
C VAL A 157 -14.36 15.48 -1.76
N ARG A 158 -15.17 15.66 -2.82
CA ARG A 158 -16.53 16.21 -2.70
C ARG A 158 -17.44 15.35 -1.83
N GLN A 159 -17.19 14.04 -1.72
CA GLN A 159 -18.01 13.14 -0.91
C GLN A 159 -18.02 13.53 0.57
N VAL A 160 -16.96 14.18 1.07
CA VAL A 160 -16.88 14.59 2.49
C VAL A 160 -17.53 15.95 2.76
N ILE A 161 -17.98 16.70 1.74
CA ILE A 161 -18.57 18.03 1.93
C ILE A 161 -19.76 17.99 2.90
N GLY A 162 -20.67 17.02 2.75
CA GLY A 162 -21.82 16.89 3.62
C GLY A 162 -21.42 16.75 5.09
N PHE A 163 -20.50 15.83 5.37
CA PHE A 163 -19.95 15.62 6.71
C PHE A 163 -19.25 16.86 7.25
N LEU A 164 -18.42 17.53 6.45
CA LEU A 164 -17.68 18.72 6.90
C LEU A 164 -18.62 19.89 7.20
N SER A 165 -19.62 20.12 6.36
CA SER A 165 -20.61 21.19 6.56
C SER A 165 -21.47 20.99 7.82
N GLU A 166 -21.62 19.75 8.28
CA GLU A 166 -22.31 19.44 9.54
C GLU A 166 -21.41 19.61 10.78
N ASN A 167 -20.09 19.59 10.62
CA ASN A 167 -19.13 19.50 11.73
C ASN A 167 -18.15 20.69 11.83
N LEU A 168 -18.11 21.58 10.85
CA LEU A 168 -17.26 22.76 10.80
C LEU A 168 -18.09 24.03 10.58
N GLU A 169 -17.68 25.14 11.19
CA GLU A 169 -18.35 26.45 11.05
C GLU A 169 -18.00 27.19 9.74
N ASP A 170 -16.99 26.72 9.01
CA ASP A 170 -16.52 27.30 7.74
C ASP A 170 -17.39 26.88 6.53
N ASN A 171 -17.03 27.35 5.33
CA ASN A 171 -17.60 26.90 4.06
C ASN A 171 -16.70 25.86 3.35
N PRO A 172 -16.63 24.59 3.84
CA PRO A 172 -15.72 23.58 3.29
C PRO A 172 -16.00 23.26 1.83
N GLY A 173 -17.26 23.38 1.39
CA GLY A 173 -17.65 23.16 -0.01
C GLY A 173 -16.96 24.14 -0.96
N GLU A 174 -16.91 25.42 -0.62
CA GLU A 174 -16.25 26.44 -1.44
C GLU A 174 -14.74 26.22 -1.53
N VAL A 175 -14.10 25.86 -0.41
CA VAL A 175 -12.66 25.54 -0.36
C VAL A 175 -12.35 24.33 -1.24
N ILE A 176 -13.15 23.27 -1.13
CA ILE A 176 -12.99 22.05 -1.94
C ILE A 176 -13.19 22.33 -3.42
N ASP A 177 -14.26 23.04 -3.79
CA ASP A 177 -14.51 23.39 -5.19
C ASP A 177 -13.42 24.31 -5.77
N GLN A 178 -12.86 25.20 -4.95
CA GLN A 178 -11.73 26.02 -5.36
C GLN A 178 -10.47 25.19 -5.57
N ALA A 179 -10.17 24.23 -4.68
CA ALA A 179 -9.06 23.31 -4.86
C ALA A 179 -9.19 22.48 -6.14
N ILE A 180 -10.40 21.98 -6.44
CA ILE A 180 -10.68 21.23 -7.67
C ILE A 180 -10.45 22.09 -8.92
N ARG A 181 -10.93 23.34 -8.93
CA ARG A 181 -10.69 24.27 -10.04
C ARG A 181 -9.20 24.55 -10.24
N VAL A 182 -8.43 24.69 -9.16
CA VAL A 182 -6.97 24.88 -9.23
C VAL A 182 -6.30 23.65 -9.83
N VAL A 183 -6.66 22.44 -9.39
CA VAL A 183 -6.10 21.19 -9.93
C VAL A 183 -6.46 21.03 -11.42
N GLU A 184 -7.68 21.31 -11.82
CA GLU A 184 -8.13 21.25 -13.23
C GLU A 184 -7.35 22.21 -14.14
N ASP A 185 -7.15 23.46 -13.72
CA ASP A 185 -6.31 24.43 -14.44
C ASP A 185 -4.84 23.98 -14.51
N ARG A 186 -4.29 23.48 -13.40
CA ARG A 186 -2.89 23.02 -13.34
C ARG A 186 -2.64 21.79 -14.19
N LEU A 187 -3.52 20.79 -14.15
CA LEU A 187 -3.44 19.61 -15.00
C LEU A 187 -3.47 19.99 -16.49
N SER A 188 -4.37 20.91 -16.86
CA SER A 188 -4.45 21.41 -18.24
C SER A 188 -3.15 22.08 -18.69
N ARG A 189 -2.54 22.92 -17.84
CA ARG A 189 -1.25 23.58 -18.13
C ARG A 189 -0.07 22.62 -18.16
N LEU A 190 -0.08 21.59 -17.32
CA LEU A 190 0.99 20.61 -17.20
C LEU A 190 0.86 19.45 -18.19
N ALA A 191 -0.27 19.28 -18.86
CA ALA A 191 -0.52 18.18 -19.79
C ALA A 191 0.59 17.99 -20.85
N PRO A 192 1.13 19.05 -21.49
CA PRO A 192 2.25 18.90 -22.42
C PRO A 192 3.51 18.34 -21.75
N ARG A 193 3.80 18.77 -20.51
CA ARG A 193 4.96 18.28 -19.75
C ARG A 193 4.77 16.84 -19.29
N ILE A 194 3.59 16.48 -18.81
CA ILE A 194 3.23 15.11 -18.42
C ILE A 194 3.42 14.17 -19.62
N LEU A 195 2.87 14.54 -20.78
CA LEU A 195 3.00 13.75 -22.01
C LEU A 195 4.46 13.66 -22.49
N GLN A 196 5.24 14.73 -22.37
CA GLN A 196 6.66 14.70 -22.69
C GLN A 196 7.40 13.71 -21.79
N ARG A 197 7.16 13.74 -20.48
CA ARG A 197 7.81 12.83 -19.54
C ARG A 197 7.43 11.36 -19.78
N TYR A 198 6.18 11.09 -20.11
CA TYR A 198 5.73 9.78 -20.57
C TYR A 198 6.55 9.31 -21.79
N ARG A 199 6.68 10.16 -22.84
CA ARG A 199 7.48 9.86 -24.04
C ARG A 199 8.96 9.64 -23.74
N ASP A 200 9.51 10.34 -22.76
CA ASP A 200 10.89 10.19 -22.30
C ASP A 200 11.10 8.91 -21.46
N GLY A 201 10.03 8.17 -21.16
CA GLY A 201 10.08 6.88 -20.45
C GLY A 201 10.10 7.00 -18.93
N PHE A 202 9.58 8.09 -18.38
CA PHE A 202 9.50 8.32 -16.93
C PHE A 202 8.24 7.78 -16.26
N TYR A 203 7.30 7.20 -17.01
CA TYR A 203 6.06 6.61 -16.49
C TYR A 203 6.22 5.09 -16.37
N ILE A 204 6.16 4.57 -15.14
CA ILE A 204 6.61 3.23 -14.79
C ILE A 204 5.62 2.52 -13.85
N ASP A 205 5.74 1.19 -13.72
CA ASP A 205 5.15 0.43 -12.60
C ASP A 205 6.04 0.58 -11.35
N GLY A 206 5.68 1.55 -10.51
CA GLY A 206 6.35 1.92 -9.26
C GLY A 206 5.85 1.17 -8.01
N HIS A 207 6.05 1.79 -6.85
CA HIS A 207 5.53 1.37 -5.55
C HIS A 207 4.09 1.84 -5.33
N GLY A 208 3.82 3.11 -5.64
CA GLY A 208 2.50 3.76 -5.54
C GLY A 208 2.11 4.25 -4.14
N ASP A 209 2.94 4.04 -3.12
CA ASP A 209 2.66 4.45 -1.73
C ASP A 209 3.94 4.55 -0.88
N LEU A 210 5.00 5.16 -1.43
CA LEU A 210 6.34 5.13 -0.82
C LEU A 210 6.54 6.21 0.25
N HIS A 211 5.70 6.27 1.27
CA HIS A 211 5.89 7.17 2.41
C HIS A 211 6.82 6.54 3.48
N SER A 212 7.28 7.34 4.45
CA SER A 212 8.20 6.88 5.51
C SER A 212 7.71 5.68 6.34
N GLY A 213 6.41 5.41 6.38
CA GLY A 213 5.83 4.25 7.06
C GLY A 213 6.09 2.94 6.32
N ASN A 214 6.35 3.03 5.01
CA ASN A 214 6.62 1.92 4.10
C ASN A 214 8.12 1.72 3.84
N ILE A 215 8.97 2.25 4.73
CA ILE A 215 10.43 2.17 4.64
C ILE A 215 11.03 1.69 5.97
N PHE A 216 11.83 0.63 5.92
CA PHE A 216 12.77 0.29 6.98
C PHE A 216 14.17 0.79 6.64
N LEU A 217 14.78 1.55 7.55
CA LEU A 217 16.17 1.97 7.44
C LEU A 217 17.08 0.92 8.05
N LEU A 218 17.59 0.02 7.21
CA LEU A 218 18.65 -0.94 7.53
C LEU A 218 19.95 -0.55 6.80
N ASP A 219 20.98 -1.41 6.84
CA ASP A 219 22.21 -1.19 6.06
C ASP A 219 21.91 -0.97 4.56
N GLU A 220 20.95 -1.72 4.03
CA GLU A 220 20.26 -1.43 2.78
C GLU A 220 18.79 -1.09 3.08
N PRO A 221 18.30 0.12 2.74
CA PRO A 221 16.90 0.48 2.95
C PRO A 221 15.95 -0.51 2.28
N VAL A 222 14.85 -0.83 2.94
CA VAL A 222 13.83 -1.75 2.44
C VAL A 222 12.55 -0.97 2.22
N PHE A 223 11.98 -1.10 1.03
CA PHE A 223 10.65 -0.58 0.70
C PHE A 223 9.67 -1.76 0.72
N PHE A 224 8.51 -1.59 1.35
CA PHE A 224 7.52 -2.65 1.50
C PHE A 224 6.11 -2.04 1.44
N ASP A 225 5.11 -2.91 1.28
CA ASP A 225 3.70 -2.52 1.13
C ASP A 225 3.39 -1.75 -0.16
N CYS A 226 4.03 -2.14 -1.27
CA CYS A 226 3.69 -1.69 -2.62
C CYS A 226 2.23 -2.02 -2.93
N ILE A 227 1.50 -1.06 -3.51
CA ILE A 227 0.07 -1.19 -3.83
C ILE A 227 -0.18 -2.37 -4.78
N GLU A 228 -0.96 -3.34 -4.32
CA GLU A 228 -1.31 -4.55 -5.06
C GLU A 228 -2.73 -4.53 -5.66
N PHE A 229 -3.59 -3.64 -5.15
CA PHE A 229 -5.02 -3.71 -5.42
C PHE A 229 -5.50 -2.83 -6.58
N ASN A 230 -4.74 -1.82 -6.98
CA ASN A 230 -5.07 -0.99 -8.13
C ASN A 230 -3.81 -0.43 -8.79
N ASP A 231 -3.63 -0.87 -10.03
CA ASP A 231 -2.47 -0.60 -10.87
C ASP A 231 -2.31 0.90 -11.14
N LYS A 232 -3.42 1.62 -11.28
CA LYS A 232 -3.39 3.05 -11.56
C LYS A 232 -2.75 3.89 -10.44
N PHE A 233 -2.65 3.38 -9.20
CA PHE A 233 -1.95 4.08 -8.13
C PHE A 233 -0.44 3.86 -8.13
N ARG A 234 0.04 2.77 -8.75
CA ARG A 234 1.49 2.51 -8.90
C ARG A 234 2.01 2.77 -10.31
N HIS A 235 1.12 2.93 -11.29
CA HIS A 235 1.46 3.41 -12.63
C HIS A 235 1.62 4.93 -12.53
N LEU A 236 2.85 5.39 -12.36
CA LEU A 236 3.13 6.78 -12.01
C LEU A 236 4.39 7.30 -12.69
N ASP A 237 4.55 8.62 -12.67
CA ASP A 237 5.80 9.25 -13.08
C ASP A 237 6.83 9.12 -11.95
N VAL A 238 8.10 8.83 -12.24
CA VAL A 238 9.15 8.72 -11.20
C VAL A 238 9.22 9.93 -10.25
N LEU A 239 8.87 11.14 -10.72
CA LEU A 239 8.83 12.34 -9.88
C LEU A 239 7.64 12.35 -8.91
N ASP A 240 6.54 11.69 -9.25
CA ASP A 240 5.38 11.55 -8.38
C ASP A 240 5.74 10.69 -7.16
N GLU A 241 6.40 9.56 -7.39
CA GLU A 241 6.91 8.71 -6.30
C GLU A 241 7.98 9.42 -5.45
N MET A 242 8.81 10.27 -6.06
CA MET A 242 9.76 11.11 -5.31
C MET A 242 9.09 12.22 -4.51
N ALA A 243 7.95 12.74 -4.96
CA ALA A 243 7.20 13.77 -4.25
C ALA A 243 6.38 13.20 -3.08
N PHE A 244 6.05 11.91 -3.15
CA PHE A 244 5.37 11.18 -2.09
C PHE A 244 6.30 10.73 -0.96
N PHE A 245 7.60 10.59 -1.26
CA PHE A 245 8.67 10.21 -0.33
C PHE A 245 8.86 11.19 0.84
#